data_AF-A0ABD0Q6D9-F1
#
_entry.id   AF-A0ABD0Q6D9-F1
#
_cell.length_a   1.000
_cell.length_b   1.000
_cell.length_c   1.000
_cell.angle_alpha   90.00
_cell.angle_beta   90.00
_cell.angle_gamma   90.00
#
_symmetry.space_group_name_H-M   'P 1'
#
loop_
_entity.id
_entity.type
_entity.pdbx_description
1 polymer ?
#
loop_
_entity_poly.entity_id
_entity_poly.type
_entity_poly.pdbx_seq_one_letter_code
_entity_poly.pdbx_strand_id
1 'polypeptide(L)' 'IRYWRQHEREAAADRVRTAGLENTARVTGLRPNTLYHVTVLAYNSAGTGPPSPRTTVITKKP' A
#
# COMPACT_ATOMS: atom_id res chain seq x y z
N ILE A 1 -0.77 3.35 -4.29
CA ILE A 1 -0.60 2.20 -3.38
C ILE A 1 -0.93 2.66 -1.97
N ARG A 2 -1.76 1.90 -1.24
CA ARG A 2 -2.05 2.12 0.18
C ARG A 2 -1.49 0.95 0.98
N TYR A 3 -0.93 1.25 2.15
CA TYR A 3 -0.46 0.22 3.07
C TYR A 3 -0.66 0.65 4.52
N TRP A 4 -0.98 -0.29 5.39
CA TRP A 4 -1.22 -0.05 6.82
C TRP A 4 -0.95 -1.31 7.63
N ARG A 5 -0.65 -1.16 8.91
CA ARG A 5 -0.41 -2.29 9.82
C ARG A 5 -1.73 -2.98 10.15
N GLN A 6 -1.68 -4.25 10.53
CA GLN A 6 -2.87 -5.04 10.89
C GLN A 6 -3.80 -4.37 11.90
N HIS A 7 -3.22 -3.65 12.87
CA HIS A 7 -3.96 -2.99 13.95
C HIS A 7 -4.43 -1.58 13.59
N GLU A 8 -4.17 -1.13 12.37
CA GLU A 8 -4.60 0.18 11.86
C GLU A 8 -5.82 0.02 10.94
N ARG A 9 -6.57 1.11 10.79
CA ARG A 9 -7.68 1.17 9.83
C ARG A 9 -7.12 1.57 8.46
N GLU A 10 -7.70 1.05 7.39
CA GLU A 10 -7.34 1.45 6.01
C GLU A 10 -7.46 2.97 5.78
N ALA A 11 -8.38 3.64 6.49
CA ALA A 11 -8.51 5.09 6.43
C ALA A 11 -7.22 5.84 6.86
N ALA A 12 -6.40 5.21 7.71
CA ALA A 12 -5.11 5.73 8.18
C ALA A 12 -3.93 5.19 7.36
N ALA A 13 -4.19 4.55 6.21
CA ALA A 13 -3.13 3.98 5.39
C ALA A 13 -2.21 5.04 4.80
N ASP A 14 -0.92 4.79 4.91
CA ASP A 14 0.12 5.50 4.19
C ASP A 14 0.03 5.22 2.69
N ARG A 15 0.61 6.13 1.89
CA ARG A 15 0.45 6.12 0.43
C ARG A 15 1.78 6.28 -0.28
N VAL A 16 2.00 5.42 -1.28
CA VAL A 16 3.02 5.59 -2.31
C VAL A 16 2.33 5.82 -3.66
N ARG A 17 2.82 6.78 -4.42
CA ARG A 17 2.38 7.08 -5.79
C ARG A 17 3.52 6.80 -6.77
N THR A 18 3.15 6.37 -7.96
CA THR A 18 4.07 6.13 -9.08
C THR A 18 3.47 6.71 -10.34
N ALA A 19 4.30 6.91 -11.37
CA ALA A 19 3.80 7.29 -12.69
C ALA A 19 2.92 6.17 -13.27
N GLY A 20 1.94 6.53 -14.10
CA GLY A 20 0.96 5.57 -14.62
C GLY A 20 1.53 4.47 -15.54
N LEU A 21 2.73 4.69 -16.09
CA LEU A 21 3.45 3.70 -16.91
C LEU A 21 4.34 2.76 -16.08
N GLU A 22 4.53 3.04 -14.78
CA GLU A 22 5.35 2.21 -13.90
C GLU A 22 4.51 1.07 -13.33
N ASN A 23 4.97 -0.16 -13.56
CA ASN A 23 4.30 -1.35 -13.03
C ASN A 23 4.90 -1.83 -11.69
N THR A 24 5.82 -1.06 -11.12
CA THR A 24 6.45 -1.37 -9.83
C THR A 24 6.55 -0.13 -8.94
N ALA A 25 6.66 -0.35 -7.63
CA ALA A 25 6.89 0.70 -6.66
C ALA A 25 7.63 0.14 -5.45
N ARG A 26 8.39 1.01 -4.77
CA ARG A 26 9.10 0.65 -3.54
C ARG A 26 8.44 1.31 -2.33
N VAL A 27 8.05 0.49 -1.36
CA VAL A 27 7.63 0.94 -0.03
C VAL A 27 8.83 0.79 0.92
N THR A 28 9.17 1.85 1.65
CA THR A 28 10.34 1.91 2.54
C THR A 28 9.94 2.32 3.96
N GLY A 29 10.87 2.25 4.92
CA GLY A 29 10.62 2.69 6.30
C GLY A 29 9.64 1.80 7.08
N LEU A 30 9.39 0.57 6.61
CA LEU A 30 8.49 -0.36 7.28
C LEU A 30 9.12 -0.92 8.55
N ARG A 31 8.28 -1.16 9.57
CA ARG A 31 8.72 -1.82 10.80
C ARG A 31 9.05 -3.28 10.50
N PRO A 32 10.15 -3.84 11.04
CA PRO A 32 10.48 -5.25 10.87
C PRO A 32 9.45 -6.15 11.58
N ASN A 33 9.35 -7.41 11.17
CA ASN A 33 8.45 -8.41 11.77
C ASN A 33 7.01 -7.91 11.99
N THR A 34 6.48 -7.13 11.05
CA THR A 34 5.17 -6.48 11.18
C THR A 34 4.30 -6.87 10.00
N LEU A 35 3.05 -7.26 10.30
CA LEU A 35 2.05 -7.58 9.28
C LEU A 35 1.45 -6.28 8.72
N TYR A 36 1.53 -6.15 7.40
CA TYR A 36 0.96 -5.06 6.63
C TYR A 36 -0.11 -5.57 5.67
N HIS A 37 -1.16 -4.78 5.53
CA HIS A 37 -2.11 -4.87 4.44
C HIS A 37 -1.70 -3.92 3.32
N VAL A 38 -1.91 -4.32 2.07
CA VAL A 38 -1.55 -3.55 0.88
C VAL A 38 -2.68 -3.61 -0.15
N THR A 39 -3.03 -2.46 -0.73
CA THR A 39 -3.93 -2.34 -1.88
C THR A 39 -3.35 -1.38 -2.93
N VAL A 40 -3.64 -1.65 -4.20
CA VAL A 40 -3.26 -0.79 -5.32
C VAL A 40 -4.53 -0.16 -5.90
N LEU A 41 -4.47 1.14 -6.19
CA LEU A 41 -5.59 1.90 -6.75
C LEU A 41 -5.04 2.75 -7.89
N ALA A 42 -5.77 2.79 -9.01
CA ALA A 42 -5.54 3.76 -10.06
C ALA A 42 -6.18 5.10 -9.70
N TYR A 43 -5.60 6.21 -10.14
CA TYR A 43 -6.19 7.53 -9.98
C TYR A 43 -5.94 8.40 -11.21
N ASN A 44 -6.85 9.33 -11.48
CA ASN A 44 -6.74 10.36 -12.51
C ASN A 44 -7.41 11.66 -12.02
N SER A 45 -7.62 12.64 -12.90
CA SER A 45 -8.27 13.91 -12.57
C SER A 45 -9.73 13.75 -12.11
N ALA A 46 -10.42 12.67 -12.50
CA ALA A 46 -11.79 12.38 -12.07
C ALA A 46 -11.85 11.74 -10.67
N GLY A 47 -10.73 11.26 -10.14
CA GLY A 47 -10.65 10.69 -8.79
C GLY A 47 -9.85 9.40 -8.71
N THR A 48 -10.15 8.59 -7.70
CA THR A 48 -9.50 7.29 -7.44
C THR A 48 -10.47 6.16 -7.78
N GLY A 49 -10.02 5.19 -8.56
CA GLY A 49 -10.78 4.00 -8.90
C GLY A 49 -10.89 3.01 -7.74
N PRO A 50 -11.59 1.88 -7.95
CA PRO A 50 -11.71 0.84 -6.94
C PRO A 50 -10.34 0.23 -6.58
N PRO A 51 -10.16 -0.24 -5.34
CA PRO A 51 -8.92 -0.92 -4.94
C PRO A 51 -8.82 -2.31 -5.53
N SER A 52 -7.57 -2.76 -5.71
CA SER A 52 -7.25 -4.17 -5.90
C SER A 52 -7.74 -5.00 -4.70
N PRO A 53 -7.84 -6.34 -4.85
CA PRO A 53 -7.89 -7.22 -3.70
C PRO A 53 -6.76 -6.91 -2.72
N ARG A 54 -7.07 -7.01 -1.42
CA ARG A 54 -6.11 -6.75 -0.35
C ARG A 54 -5.13 -7.90 -0.24
N THR A 55 -3.84 -7.58 -0.29
CA THR A 55 -2.75 -8.51 -0.01
C THR A 55 -2.22 -8.27 1.39
N THR A 56 -1.78 -9.34 2.07
CA THR A 56 -1.17 -9.28 3.40
C THR A 56 0.27 -9.79 3.31
N VAL A 57 1.21 -9.03 3.89
CA VAL A 57 2.64 -9.36 3.88
C VAL A 57 3.23 -9.10 5.27
N ILE A 58 4.14 -9.98 5.71
CA ILE A 58 4.93 -9.78 6.92
C ILE A 58 6.35 -9.36 6.51
N THR A 59 6.82 -8.23 7.01
CA THR A 59 8.21 -7.80 6.81
C THR A 59 9.16 -8.74 7.54
N LYS A 60 10.35 -8.97 6.96
CA LYS A 60 11.36 -9.83 7.59
C LYS A 60 11.77 -9.30 8.96
N LYS A 61 12.23 -10.21 9.81
CA LYS A 61 12.99 -9.86 11.02
C LYS A 61 14.32 -9.19 10.61
N PRO A 62 14.91 -8.36 11.48
CA PRO A 62 16.24 -7.80 11.26
C PRO A 62 17.29 -8.91 11.03
#